data_AF-A0A2E9F147-F1
#
_entry.id   AF-A0A2E9F147-F1
#
_cell.length_a   1.000
_cell.length_b   1.000
_cell.length_c   1.000
_cell.angle_alpha   90.00
_cell.angle_beta   90.00
_cell.angle_gamma   90.00
#
_symmetry.space_group_name_H-M   'P 1'
#
loop_
_entity.id
_entity.type
_entity.pdbx_description
1 polymer ?
#
loop_
_entity_poly.entity_id
_entity_poly.type
_entity_poly.pdbx_seq_one_letter_code
_entity_poly.pdbx_strand_id
1 'polypeptide(L)'
;MNTRALNSLMLTVCPVLMILIWMLLEPLILGDIESGLEGRAQVAAYLELNSGKGALPYLINVPATFCLVATMLGIAYLGRSLQGSGAAFGSLSAAIFTVLIAIPIIGMGLSVSAMEMFGDGVHIETAITLDIIAESVFSGMPVFWALGIALLGLGLVMEKGFLPIWIGGLMLVSGLVGIPGVLALGEAGFIIWLITLVAAVASGVVLFMRRAQEY
;
A
#
# COMPACT_ATOMS: atom_id res chain seq x y z
N MET A 1 -25.02 0.28 4.53
CA MET A 1 -23.92 1.19 4.08
C MET A 1 -23.83 1.09 2.57
N ASN A 2 -23.85 2.21 1.83
CA ASN A 2 -23.76 2.19 0.36
C ASN A 2 -22.28 2.10 -0.07
N THR A 3 -21.99 1.49 -1.22
CA THR A 3 -20.66 1.29 -1.83
C THR A 3 -19.81 2.57 -1.87
N ARG A 4 -20.44 3.74 -2.11
CA ARG A 4 -19.75 5.04 -2.08
C ARG A 4 -19.19 5.38 -0.69
N ALA A 5 -19.94 5.09 0.38
CA ALA A 5 -19.51 5.34 1.75
C ALA A 5 -18.38 4.38 2.17
N LEU A 6 -18.49 3.11 1.77
CA LEU A 6 -17.41 2.14 1.96
C LEU A 6 -16.13 2.59 1.25
N ASN A 7 -16.22 2.99 -0.02
CA ASN A 7 -15.06 3.45 -0.79
C ASN A 7 -14.39 4.68 -0.17
N SER A 8 -15.19 5.65 0.28
CA SER A 8 -14.68 6.84 0.97
C SER A 8 -13.91 6.48 2.25
N LEU A 9 -14.45 5.58 3.08
CA LEU A 9 -13.76 5.12 4.29
C LEU A 9 -12.47 4.38 3.97
N MET A 10 -12.48 3.52 2.95
CA MET A 10 -11.29 2.79 2.50
C MET A 10 -10.19 3.74 2.01
N LEU A 11 -10.55 4.81 1.32
CA LEU A 11 -9.59 5.79 0.81
C LEU A 11 -9.12 6.80 1.86
N THR A 12 -9.90 7.05 2.92
CA THR A 12 -9.53 8.02 3.97
C THR A 12 -8.89 7.37 5.19
N VAL A 13 -9.49 6.30 5.71
CA VAL A 13 -9.10 5.72 7.02
C VAL A 13 -7.95 4.73 6.84
N CYS A 14 -8.06 3.81 5.89
CA CYS A 14 -7.09 2.73 5.72
C CYS A 14 -5.66 3.21 5.41
N PRO A 15 -5.40 4.13 4.47
CA PRO A 15 -4.02 4.57 4.22
C PRO A 15 -3.41 5.28 5.44
N VAL A 16 -4.21 6.01 6.22
CA VAL A 16 -3.75 6.67 7.44
C VAL A 16 -3.42 5.64 8.53
N LEU A 17 -4.31 4.67 8.76
CA LEU A 17 -4.07 3.60 9.74
C LEU A 17 -2.85 2.76 9.37
N MET A 18 -2.68 2.42 8.09
CA MET A 18 -1.52 1.70 7.60
C MET A 18 -0.22 2.45 7.93
N ILE A 19 -0.15 3.76 7.62
CA ILE A 19 1.02 4.59 7.94
C ILE A 19 1.23 4.66 9.45
N LEU A 20 0.18 4.85 10.26
CA LEU A 20 0.32 4.90 11.71
C LEU A 20 0.82 3.58 12.30
N ILE A 21 0.43 2.45 11.72
CA ILE A 21 0.86 1.15 12.22
C ILE A 21 2.34 0.92 11.89
N TRP A 22 2.73 0.95 10.62
CA TRP A 22 4.13 0.69 10.23
C TRP A 22 5.09 1.82 10.64
N MET A 23 4.63 3.06 10.49
CA MET A 23 5.34 4.32 10.79
C MET A 23 5.73 4.49 12.26
N LEU A 24 4.80 4.10 13.14
CA LEU A 24 4.79 4.56 14.52
C LEU A 24 4.56 3.41 15.49
N LEU A 25 3.49 2.64 15.30
CA LEU A 25 3.10 1.61 16.27
C LEU A 25 4.06 0.42 16.28
N GLU A 26 4.47 -0.05 15.11
CA GLU A 26 5.40 -1.15 14.94
C GLU A 26 6.76 -0.86 15.60
N PRO A 27 7.50 0.22 15.25
CA PRO A 27 8.77 0.50 15.91
C PRO A 27 8.61 0.81 17.40
N LEU A 28 7.49 1.43 17.81
CA LEU A 28 7.24 1.74 19.22
C LEU A 28 7.04 0.48 20.09
N ILE A 29 6.40 -0.57 19.54
CA ILE A 29 6.03 -1.78 20.29
C ILE A 29 7.04 -2.92 20.04
N LEU A 30 7.47 -3.09 18.79
CA LEU A 30 8.41 -4.14 18.39
C LEU A 30 9.86 -3.66 18.47
N GLY A 31 10.14 -2.37 18.59
CA GLY A 31 11.51 -1.87 18.54
C GLY A 31 12.07 -1.89 17.11
N ASP A 32 13.33 -1.47 16.98
CA ASP A 32 14.03 -1.39 15.69
C ASP A 32 15.24 -2.33 15.67
N ILE A 33 15.60 -2.78 14.47
CA ILE A 33 16.85 -3.49 14.20
C ILE A 33 18.02 -2.50 14.07
N GLU A 34 19.25 -3.01 14.12
CA GLU A 34 20.45 -2.18 13.95
C GLU A 34 20.47 -1.46 12.59
N SER A 35 20.79 -0.17 12.60
CA SER A 35 20.84 0.66 11.40
C SER A 35 22.02 0.28 10.49
N GLY A 36 21.80 0.23 9.18
CA GLY A 36 22.85 -0.03 8.18
C GLY A 36 23.06 -1.51 7.85
N LEU A 37 22.23 -2.41 8.40
CA LEU A 37 22.13 -3.78 7.92
C LEU A 37 21.47 -3.81 6.54
N GLU A 38 21.99 -4.65 5.64
CA GLU A 38 21.45 -4.82 4.29
C GLU A 38 21.25 -6.31 3.95
N GLY A 39 20.27 -6.57 3.08
CA GLY A 39 20.00 -7.88 2.51
C GLY A 39 19.79 -8.94 3.58
N ARG A 40 20.57 -10.02 3.52
CA ARG A 40 20.40 -11.17 4.42
C ARG A 40 20.56 -10.82 5.91
N ALA A 41 21.50 -9.91 6.25
CA ALA A 41 21.75 -9.56 7.64
C ALA A 41 20.57 -8.77 8.24
N GLN A 42 19.96 -7.90 7.44
CA GLN A 42 18.76 -7.16 7.82
C GLN A 42 17.59 -8.09 8.09
N VAL A 43 17.34 -9.05 7.18
CA VAL A 43 16.26 -10.03 7.31
C VAL A 43 16.46 -10.92 8.55
N ALA A 44 17.69 -11.40 8.78
CA ALA A 44 17.99 -12.19 9.97
C ALA A 44 17.71 -11.41 11.27
N ALA A 45 18.13 -10.14 11.34
CA ALA A 45 17.86 -9.29 12.50
C ALA A 45 16.37 -9.02 12.69
N TYR A 46 15.61 -8.82 11.61
CA TYR A 46 14.16 -8.66 11.67
C TYR A 46 13.46 -9.90 12.21
N LEU A 47 13.83 -11.09 11.71
CA LEU A 47 13.27 -12.35 12.20
C LEU A 47 13.65 -12.63 13.65
N GLU A 48 14.88 -12.32 14.07
CA GLU A 48 15.31 -12.44 15.47
C GLU A 48 14.51 -11.52 16.39
N LEU A 49 14.31 -10.26 16.00
CA LEU A 49 13.52 -9.29 16.77
C LEU A 49 12.06 -9.75 16.96
N ASN A 50 11.47 -10.34 15.92
CA ASN A 50 10.05 -10.66 15.88
C ASN A 50 9.71 -12.06 16.43
N SER A 51 10.55 -13.06 16.15
CA SER A 51 10.33 -14.45 16.59
C SER A 51 10.23 -14.58 18.11
N GLY A 52 10.97 -13.78 18.88
CA GLY A 52 10.90 -13.75 20.34
C GLY A 52 9.65 -13.11 20.93
N LYS A 53 8.77 -12.52 20.12
CA LYS A 53 7.61 -11.71 20.57
C LYS A 53 6.26 -12.43 20.45
N GLY A 54 6.27 -13.71 20.08
CA GLY A 54 5.07 -14.53 19.98
C GLY A 54 4.06 -13.94 18.99
N ALA A 55 2.81 -13.76 19.40
CA ALA A 55 1.74 -13.31 18.50
C ALA A 55 1.77 -11.79 18.17
N LEU A 56 2.60 -11.02 18.85
CA LEU A 56 2.57 -9.55 18.77
C LEU A 56 2.89 -8.99 17.37
N PRO A 57 3.92 -9.49 16.64
CA PRO A 57 4.19 -9.02 15.28
C PRO A 57 2.99 -9.23 14.35
N TYR A 58 2.27 -10.34 14.48
CA TYR A 58 1.09 -10.64 13.66
C TYR A 58 -0.07 -9.69 13.98
N LEU A 59 -0.33 -9.43 15.27
CA LEU A 59 -1.41 -8.54 15.70
C LEU A 59 -1.22 -7.09 15.24
N ILE A 60 0.02 -6.69 14.96
CA ILE A 60 0.35 -5.36 14.43
C ILE A 60 0.32 -5.37 12.90
N ASN A 61 1.06 -6.29 12.28
CA ASN A 61 1.25 -6.27 10.84
C ASN A 61 0.01 -6.71 10.05
N VAL A 62 -0.76 -7.69 10.53
CA VAL A 62 -1.97 -8.18 9.83
C VAL A 62 -2.99 -7.05 9.60
N PRO A 63 -3.39 -6.26 10.61
CA PRO A 63 -4.25 -5.10 10.39
C PRO A 63 -3.68 -4.06 9.42
N ALA A 64 -2.37 -3.77 9.47
CA ALA A 64 -1.73 -2.83 8.55
C ALA A 64 -1.81 -3.32 7.09
N THR A 65 -1.53 -4.60 6.87
CA THR A 65 -1.66 -5.26 5.57
C THR A 65 -3.11 -5.21 5.06
N PHE A 66 -4.10 -5.46 5.93
CA PHE A 66 -5.50 -5.28 5.55
C PHE A 66 -5.84 -3.84 5.18
N CYS A 67 -5.25 -2.86 5.86
CA CYS A 67 -5.41 -1.45 5.50
C CYS A 67 -4.77 -1.13 4.14
N LEU A 68 -3.61 -1.70 3.81
CA LEU A 68 -3.02 -1.59 2.48
C LEU A 68 -3.95 -2.17 1.41
N VAL A 69 -4.44 -3.39 1.62
CA VAL A 69 -5.38 -4.07 0.70
C VAL A 69 -6.67 -3.26 0.52
N ALA A 70 -7.23 -2.75 1.61
CA ALA A 70 -8.42 -1.90 1.57
C ALA A 70 -8.16 -0.59 0.81
N THR A 71 -6.99 0.01 0.97
CA THR A 71 -6.60 1.20 0.19
C THR A 71 -6.56 0.89 -1.31
N MET A 72 -5.91 -0.22 -1.70
CA MET A 72 -5.86 -0.67 -3.11
C MET A 72 -7.25 -0.92 -3.69
N LEU A 73 -8.13 -1.58 -2.93
CA LEU A 73 -9.52 -1.80 -3.32
C LEU A 73 -10.28 -0.48 -3.49
N GLY A 74 -10.06 0.49 -2.59
CA GLY A 74 -10.68 1.80 -2.69
C GLY A 74 -10.25 2.53 -3.97
N ILE A 75 -8.96 2.47 -4.29
CA ILE A 75 -8.41 3.02 -5.53
C ILE A 75 -9.02 2.31 -6.76
N ALA A 76 -9.16 0.98 -6.71
CA ALA A 76 -9.78 0.22 -7.79
C ALA A 76 -11.26 0.58 -7.98
N TYR A 77 -12.02 0.76 -6.90
CA TYR A 77 -13.41 1.22 -6.98
C TYR A 77 -13.51 2.65 -7.51
N LEU A 78 -12.57 3.53 -7.13
CA LEU A 78 -12.48 4.87 -7.68
C LEU A 78 -12.30 4.84 -9.20
N GLY A 79 -11.36 4.03 -9.70
CA GLY A 79 -11.15 3.84 -11.14
C GLY A 79 -12.39 3.33 -11.88
N ARG A 80 -13.09 2.33 -11.33
CA ARG A 80 -14.34 1.78 -11.91
C ARG A 80 -15.52 2.75 -11.89
N SER A 81 -15.46 3.79 -11.06
CA SER A 81 -16.57 4.74 -10.95
C SER A 81 -16.57 5.81 -12.04
N LEU A 82 -15.50 5.90 -12.83
CA LEU A 82 -15.43 6.79 -14.00
C LEU A 82 -16.25 6.21 -15.15
N GLN A 83 -17.08 7.02 -15.79
CA GLN A 83 -18.03 6.60 -16.83
C GLN A 83 -17.93 7.42 -18.13
N GLY A 84 -17.24 8.56 -18.09
CA GLY A 84 -17.05 9.45 -19.22
C GLY A 84 -15.71 9.26 -19.92
N SER A 85 -15.09 10.37 -20.29
CA SER A 85 -13.83 10.42 -21.03
C SER A 85 -12.66 9.76 -20.30
N GLY A 86 -12.72 9.59 -18.98
CA GLY A 86 -11.68 8.94 -18.18
C GLY A 86 -11.87 7.43 -18.00
N ALA A 87 -12.99 6.85 -18.44
CA ALA A 87 -13.41 5.50 -18.07
C ALA A 87 -12.40 4.40 -18.45
N ALA A 88 -11.78 4.50 -19.63
CA ALA A 88 -10.79 3.51 -20.08
C ALA A 88 -9.55 3.47 -19.16
N PHE A 89 -9.03 4.65 -18.79
CA PHE A 89 -7.88 4.77 -17.90
C PHE A 89 -8.21 4.38 -16.46
N GLY A 90 -9.40 4.75 -15.98
CA GLY A 90 -9.91 4.31 -14.68
C GLY A 90 -10.07 2.79 -14.60
N SER A 91 -10.58 2.16 -15.64
CA SER A 91 -10.74 0.71 -15.73
C SER A 91 -9.40 -0.03 -15.74
N LEU A 92 -8.42 0.48 -16.49
CA LEU A 92 -7.08 -0.10 -16.51
C LEU A 92 -6.38 0.03 -15.14
N SER A 93 -6.49 1.20 -14.51
CA SER A 93 -6.01 1.40 -13.13
C SER A 93 -6.65 0.40 -12.16
N ALA A 94 -7.97 0.24 -12.23
CA ALA A 94 -8.69 -0.69 -11.37
C ALA A 94 -8.27 -2.15 -11.57
N ALA A 95 -7.98 -2.56 -12.81
CA ALA A 95 -7.46 -3.89 -13.11
C ALA A 95 -6.08 -4.10 -12.47
N ILE A 96 -5.16 -3.13 -12.61
CA ILE A 96 -3.84 -3.17 -11.99
C ILE A 96 -3.97 -3.33 -10.46
N PHE A 97 -4.74 -2.46 -9.81
CA PHE A 97 -4.90 -2.53 -8.35
C PHE A 97 -5.61 -3.79 -7.87
N THR A 98 -6.50 -4.37 -8.67
CA THR A 98 -7.12 -5.66 -8.34
C THR A 98 -6.06 -6.78 -8.29
N VAL A 99 -5.13 -6.79 -9.23
CA VAL A 99 -4.02 -7.76 -9.26
C VAL A 99 -3.03 -7.51 -8.12
N LEU A 100 -2.72 -6.23 -7.82
CA LEU A 100 -1.76 -5.87 -6.78
C LEU A 100 -2.16 -6.31 -5.38
N ILE A 101 -3.44 -6.52 -5.11
CA ILE A 101 -3.92 -7.01 -3.80
C ILE A 101 -3.34 -8.38 -3.44
N ALA A 102 -3.02 -9.23 -4.43
CA ALA A 102 -2.43 -10.54 -4.17
C ALA A 102 -1.04 -10.44 -3.53
N ILE A 103 -0.26 -9.43 -3.88
CA ILE A 103 1.13 -9.22 -3.41
C ILE A 103 1.21 -9.14 -1.88
N PRO A 104 0.51 -8.20 -1.21
CA PRO A 104 0.61 -8.09 0.24
C PRO A 104 0.06 -9.29 1.00
N ILE A 105 -0.91 -10.02 0.43
CA ILE A 105 -1.45 -11.25 1.03
C ILE A 105 -0.41 -12.37 0.98
N ILE A 106 0.21 -12.57 -0.19
CA ILE A 106 1.24 -13.60 -0.38
C ILE A 106 2.48 -13.27 0.46
N GLY A 107 2.99 -12.04 0.37
CA GLY A 107 4.16 -11.61 1.12
C GLY A 107 3.96 -11.77 2.62
N MET A 108 2.81 -11.36 3.16
CA MET A 108 2.47 -11.58 4.56
C MET A 108 2.46 -13.06 4.95
N GLY A 109 1.84 -13.94 4.16
CA GLY A 109 1.79 -15.37 4.46
C GLY A 109 3.18 -16.02 4.50
N LEU A 110 4.07 -15.60 3.61
CA LEU A 110 5.48 -16.03 3.59
C LEU A 110 6.23 -15.53 4.82
N SER A 111 6.12 -14.24 5.16
CA SER A 111 6.79 -13.66 6.35
C SER A 111 6.28 -14.26 7.66
N VAL A 112 4.98 -14.55 7.78
CA VAL A 112 4.44 -15.24 8.96
C VAL A 112 5.07 -16.63 9.12
N SER A 113 5.11 -17.39 8.02
CA SER A 113 5.72 -18.72 8.02
C SER A 113 7.22 -18.66 8.34
N ALA A 114 7.92 -17.64 7.84
CA ALA A 114 9.34 -17.42 8.14
C ALA A 114 9.58 -17.13 9.62
N MET A 115 8.76 -16.27 10.24
CA MET A 115 8.85 -15.98 11.68
C MET A 115 8.65 -17.22 12.55
N GLU A 116 7.66 -18.07 12.21
CA GLU A 116 7.41 -19.33 12.91
C GLU A 116 8.61 -20.28 12.79
N MET A 117 9.10 -20.50 11.57
CA MET A 117 10.27 -21.37 11.31
C MET A 117 11.55 -20.87 11.97
N PHE A 118 11.72 -19.56 12.08
CA PHE A 118 12.86 -18.95 12.77
C PHE A 118 12.75 -19.17 14.29
N GLY A 119 11.56 -18.96 14.85
CA GLY A 119 11.27 -19.15 16.28
C GLY A 119 11.45 -20.58 16.76
N ASP A 120 11.21 -21.58 15.90
CA ASP A 120 11.45 -22.99 16.20
C ASP A 120 12.94 -23.36 16.29
N GLY A 121 13.84 -22.50 15.79
CA GLY A 121 15.29 -22.66 15.91
C GLY A 121 15.92 -23.79 15.07
N VAL A 122 15.11 -24.59 14.35
CA VAL A 122 15.58 -25.74 13.55
C VAL A 122 15.86 -25.37 12.09
N HIS A 123 15.14 -24.38 11.53
CA HIS A 123 15.18 -24.05 10.10
C HIS A 123 15.50 -22.58 9.82
N ILE A 124 16.45 -22.01 10.58
CA ILE A 124 16.83 -20.59 10.51
C ILE A 124 17.18 -20.13 9.08
N GLU A 125 18.01 -20.89 8.36
CA GLU A 125 18.41 -20.55 6.98
C GLU A 125 17.22 -20.53 6.01
N THR A 126 16.32 -21.50 6.17
CA THR A 126 15.12 -21.59 5.34
C THR A 126 14.16 -20.46 5.66
N ALA A 127 14.02 -20.10 6.94
CA ALA A 127 13.23 -18.95 7.38
C ALA A 127 13.73 -17.64 6.77
N ILE A 128 15.05 -17.38 6.86
CA ILE A 128 15.66 -16.18 6.26
C ILE A 128 15.42 -16.14 4.75
N THR A 129 15.62 -17.27 4.07
CA THR A 129 15.40 -17.35 2.61
C THR A 129 13.93 -17.09 2.26
N LEU A 130 13.00 -17.64 3.04
CA LEU A 130 11.56 -17.47 2.83
C LEU A 130 11.14 -16.01 2.98
N ASP A 131 11.70 -15.29 3.96
CA ASP A 131 11.40 -13.88 4.17
C ASP A 131 12.05 -12.97 3.12
N ILE A 132 13.26 -13.29 2.65
CA ILE A 132 13.85 -12.63 1.46
C ILE A 132 12.93 -12.78 0.23
N ILE A 133 12.32 -13.95 0.05
CA ILE A 133 11.34 -14.16 -1.02
C ILE A 133 10.10 -13.29 -0.78
N ALA A 134 9.62 -13.19 0.46
CA ALA A 134 8.50 -12.32 0.80
C ALA A 134 8.77 -10.85 0.42
N GLU A 135 9.92 -10.31 0.80
CA GLU A 135 10.35 -8.94 0.42
C GLU A 135 10.49 -8.80 -1.10
N SER A 136 11.03 -9.81 -1.78
CA SER A 136 11.20 -9.81 -3.23
C SER A 136 9.85 -9.73 -3.96
N VAL A 137 8.80 -10.37 -3.44
CA VAL A 137 7.43 -10.26 -3.99
C VAL A 137 6.89 -8.83 -3.90
N PHE A 138 7.27 -8.08 -2.85
CA PHE A 138 6.92 -6.66 -2.73
C PHE A 138 7.74 -5.73 -3.64
N SER A 139 8.98 -6.08 -3.98
CA SER A 139 9.91 -5.20 -4.70
C SER A 139 9.36 -4.64 -6.03
N GLY A 140 8.54 -5.41 -6.75
CA GLY A 140 7.93 -4.99 -8.02
C GLY A 140 6.65 -4.16 -7.85
N MET A 141 5.99 -4.24 -6.70
CA MET A 141 4.71 -3.59 -6.43
C MET A 141 4.74 -2.07 -6.66
N PRO A 142 5.75 -1.31 -6.20
CA PRO A 142 5.74 0.14 -6.32
C PRO A 142 5.70 0.65 -7.77
N VAL A 143 6.29 -0.08 -8.73
CA VAL A 143 6.24 0.29 -10.16
C VAL A 143 4.82 0.20 -10.69
N PHE A 144 4.14 -0.91 -10.43
CA PHE A 144 2.75 -1.09 -10.86
C PHE A 144 1.78 -0.20 -10.10
N TRP A 145 2.05 0.07 -8.82
CA TRP A 145 1.32 1.06 -8.04
C TRP A 145 1.40 2.43 -8.71
N ALA A 146 2.61 2.90 -9.02
CA ALA A 146 2.84 4.19 -9.67
C ALA A 146 2.14 4.27 -11.04
N LEU A 147 2.23 3.21 -11.86
CA LEU A 147 1.50 3.12 -13.12
C LEU A 147 -0.02 3.20 -12.92
N GLY A 148 -0.56 2.43 -11.99
CA GLY A 148 -1.99 2.44 -11.66
C GLY A 148 -2.47 3.82 -11.21
N ILE A 149 -1.70 4.50 -10.37
CA ILE A 149 -1.98 5.87 -9.91
C ILE A 149 -1.91 6.88 -11.08
N ALA A 150 -0.92 6.77 -11.96
CA ALA A 150 -0.80 7.65 -13.13
C ALA A 150 -2.02 7.54 -14.04
N LEU A 151 -2.45 6.31 -14.33
CA LEU A 151 -3.62 6.03 -15.16
C LEU A 151 -4.91 6.55 -14.50
N LEU A 152 -5.07 6.34 -13.19
CA LEU A 152 -6.22 6.89 -12.47
C LEU A 152 -6.24 8.41 -12.51
N GLY A 153 -5.10 9.05 -12.27
CA GLY A 153 -4.95 10.50 -12.34
C GLY A 153 -5.31 11.05 -13.72
N LEU A 154 -4.84 10.41 -14.79
CA LEU A 154 -5.21 10.76 -16.16
C LEU A 154 -6.72 10.64 -16.38
N GLY A 155 -7.33 9.53 -15.94
CA GLY A 155 -8.77 9.32 -16.00
C GLY A 155 -9.54 10.44 -15.28
N LEU A 156 -9.13 10.79 -14.06
CA LEU A 156 -9.76 11.84 -13.26
C LEU A 156 -9.62 13.24 -13.87
N VAL A 157 -8.48 13.57 -14.48
CA VAL A 157 -8.28 14.85 -15.18
C VAL A 157 -9.19 14.95 -16.40
N MET A 158 -9.38 13.84 -17.12
CA MET A 158 -10.25 13.77 -18.28
C MET A 158 -11.74 13.79 -17.90
N GLU A 159 -12.10 13.25 -16.74
CA GLU A 159 -13.47 13.15 -16.23
C GLU A 159 -13.92 14.44 -15.51
N LYS A 160 -14.46 15.40 -16.26
CA LYS A 160 -14.86 16.70 -15.69
C LYS A 160 -15.92 16.54 -14.58
N GLY A 161 -15.63 17.10 -13.40
CA GLY A 161 -16.60 17.25 -12.30
C GLY A 161 -16.73 16.04 -11.37
N PHE A 162 -16.06 14.91 -11.63
CA PHE A 162 -16.10 13.74 -10.74
C PHE A 162 -15.33 13.98 -9.44
N LEU A 163 -14.09 14.47 -9.51
CA LEU A 163 -13.32 14.99 -8.39
C LEU A 163 -12.69 16.33 -8.77
N PRO A 164 -12.23 17.15 -7.79
CA PRO A 164 -11.41 18.32 -8.07
C PRO A 164 -10.19 17.96 -8.95
N ILE A 165 -9.96 18.74 -10.00
CA ILE A 165 -8.93 18.47 -11.01
C ILE A 165 -7.53 18.33 -10.41
N TRP A 166 -7.24 19.05 -9.32
CA TRP A 166 -5.95 19.00 -8.65
C TRP A 166 -5.66 17.62 -8.04
N ILE A 167 -6.69 16.85 -7.62
CA ILE A 167 -6.51 15.49 -7.12
C ILE A 167 -6.08 14.57 -8.25
N GLY A 168 -6.77 14.65 -9.40
CA GLY A 168 -6.40 13.91 -10.60
C GLY A 168 -4.99 14.27 -11.08
N GLY A 169 -4.66 15.57 -11.08
CA GLY A 169 -3.32 16.06 -11.43
C GLY A 169 -2.23 15.56 -10.47
N LEU A 170 -2.50 15.58 -9.16
CA LEU A 170 -1.57 15.07 -8.14
C LEU A 170 -1.31 13.57 -8.33
N MET A 171 -2.36 12.78 -8.55
CA MET A 171 -2.23 11.35 -8.87
C MET A 171 -1.44 11.15 -10.17
N LEU A 172 -1.74 11.89 -11.23
CA LEU A 172 -1.04 11.75 -12.51
C LEU A 172 0.46 12.02 -12.35
N VAL A 173 0.83 13.14 -11.74
CA VAL A 173 2.23 13.54 -11.56
C VAL A 173 2.96 12.58 -10.62
N SER A 174 2.38 12.26 -9.46
CA SER A 174 3.01 11.34 -8.50
C SER A 174 3.18 9.93 -9.05
N GLY A 175 2.24 9.44 -9.86
CA GLY A 175 2.37 8.16 -10.56
C GLY A 175 3.47 8.19 -11.63
N LEU A 176 3.53 9.24 -12.45
CA LEU A 176 4.56 9.37 -13.50
C LEU A 176 5.96 9.52 -12.92
N VAL A 177 6.12 10.31 -11.86
CA VAL A 177 7.41 10.50 -11.16
C VAL A 177 7.74 9.29 -10.29
N GLY A 178 6.74 8.54 -9.83
CA GLY A 178 6.91 7.33 -9.03
C GLY A 178 7.63 6.21 -9.77
N ILE A 179 7.44 6.06 -11.08
CA ILE A 179 8.13 5.03 -11.86
C ILE A 179 9.66 5.21 -11.85
N PRO A 180 10.23 6.35 -12.30
CA PRO A 180 11.67 6.58 -12.18
C PRO A 180 12.10 6.73 -10.71
N GLY A 181 11.22 7.22 -9.84
CA GLY A 181 11.51 7.34 -8.40
C GLY A 181 11.80 6.01 -7.73
N VAL A 182 10.98 5.00 -7.99
CA VAL A 182 11.17 3.62 -7.48
C VAL A 182 12.43 2.99 -8.07
N LEU A 183 12.75 3.26 -9.34
CA LEU A 183 13.86 2.61 -10.02
C LEU A 183 15.22 3.27 -9.78
N ALA A 184 15.26 4.57 -9.46
CA ALA A 184 16.50 5.35 -9.43
C ALA A 184 16.75 6.12 -8.12
N LEU A 185 15.74 6.34 -7.28
CA LEU A 185 15.85 7.25 -6.13
C LEU A 185 15.87 6.54 -4.76
N GLY A 186 15.82 5.21 -4.71
CA GLY A 186 15.88 4.46 -3.45
C GLY A 186 14.85 4.95 -2.43
N GLU A 187 15.32 5.39 -1.26
CA GLU A 187 14.47 5.95 -0.17
C GLU A 187 13.59 7.13 -0.61
N ALA A 188 14.01 7.95 -1.58
CA ALA A 188 13.17 9.03 -2.09
C ALA A 188 11.93 8.49 -2.85
N GLY A 189 11.96 7.24 -3.32
CA GLY A 189 10.79 6.54 -3.84
C GLY A 189 9.69 6.34 -2.80
N PHE A 190 10.05 6.18 -1.52
CA PHE A 190 9.10 6.07 -0.41
C PHE A 190 8.29 7.36 -0.22
N ILE A 191 8.94 8.52 -0.33
CA ILE A 191 8.27 9.84 -0.24
C ILE A 191 7.24 9.99 -1.36
N ILE A 192 7.59 9.58 -2.59
CA ILE A 192 6.65 9.65 -3.72
C ILE A 192 5.44 8.74 -3.48
N TRP A 193 5.66 7.54 -2.94
CA TRP A 193 4.57 6.64 -2.56
C TRP A 193 3.65 7.28 -1.50
N LEU A 194 4.20 7.94 -0.46
CA LEU A 194 3.39 8.67 0.52
C LEU A 194 2.52 9.76 -0.12
N ILE A 195 3.02 10.48 -1.13
CA ILE A 195 2.23 11.49 -1.86
C ILE A 195 1.01 10.84 -2.54
N THR A 196 1.16 9.63 -3.10
CA THR A 196 0.01 8.91 -3.69
C THR A 196 -1.05 8.58 -2.64
N LEU A 197 -0.66 8.30 -1.40
CA LEU A 197 -1.59 8.05 -0.28
C LEU A 197 -2.31 9.34 0.15
N VAL A 198 -1.62 10.48 0.16
CA VAL A 198 -2.26 11.79 0.38
C VAL A 198 -3.35 12.05 -0.66
N ALA A 199 -3.07 11.74 -1.93
CA ALA A 199 -4.07 11.87 -2.99
C ALA A 199 -5.27 10.90 -2.82
N ALA A 200 -5.01 9.68 -2.35
CA ALA A 200 -6.07 8.72 -2.00
C ALA A 200 -6.95 9.26 -0.85
N VAL A 201 -6.33 9.76 0.23
CA VAL A 201 -7.04 10.38 1.37
C VAL A 201 -7.90 11.55 0.90
N ALA A 202 -7.33 12.47 0.13
CA ALA A 202 -8.05 13.61 -0.43
C ALA A 202 -9.27 13.16 -1.27
N SER A 203 -9.10 12.12 -2.08
CA SER A 203 -10.19 11.52 -2.87
C SER A 203 -11.31 11.00 -1.96
N GLY A 204 -10.95 10.24 -0.91
CA GLY A 204 -11.91 9.70 0.05
C GLY A 204 -12.68 10.78 0.81
N VAL A 205 -12.00 11.87 1.20
CA VAL A 205 -12.61 13.01 1.91
C VAL A 205 -13.63 13.73 1.02
N VAL A 206 -13.29 14.00 -0.25
CA VAL A 206 -14.23 14.65 -1.18
C VAL A 206 -15.45 13.76 -1.43
N LEU A 207 -15.25 12.45 -1.60
CA LEU A 207 -16.36 11.51 -1.74
C LEU A 207 -17.28 11.48 -0.51
N PHE A 208 -16.72 11.64 0.69
CA PHE A 208 -17.48 11.75 1.94
C PHE A 208 -18.32 13.04 1.96
N MET A 209 -17.69 14.18 1.66
CA MET A 209 -18.34 15.50 1.72
C MET A 209 -19.49 15.63 0.74
N ARG A 210 -19.37 15.09 -0.48
CA ARG A 210 -20.46 15.12 -1.47
C ARG A 210 -21.72 14.43 -0.97
N ARG A 211 -21.59 13.36 -0.17
CA ARG A 211 -22.75 12.69 0.45
C ARG A 211 -23.44 13.59 1.48
N ALA A 212 -22.68 14.35 2.27
CA ALA A 212 -23.25 15.23 3.29
C ALA A 212 -24.12 16.36 2.69
N GLN A 213 -24.00 16.62 1.38
CA GLN A 213 -24.80 17.59 0.65
C GLN A 213 -26.04 16.97 -0.03
N GLU A 214 -26.19 15.64 -0.03
CA GLU A 214 -27.34 14.91 -0.61
C GLU A 214 -28.49 14.70 0.42
N TYR A 215 -28.33 15.16 1.67
CA TYR A 215 -29.32 15.15 2.75
C TYR A 215 -29.62 16.57 3.21
#